data_AF-A6Q272-F1
#
_entry.id   AF-A6Q272-F1
#
_cell.length_a   1.000
_cell.length_b   1.000
_cell.length_c   1.000
_cell.angle_alpha   90.00
_cell.angle_beta   90.00
_cell.angle_gamma   90.00
#
_symmetry.space_group_name_H-M   'P 1'
#
loop_
_entity.id
_entity.type
_entity.pdbx_description
1 polymer ?
#
loop_
_entity_poly.entity_id
_entity_poly.type
_entity_poly.pdbx_seq_one_letter_code
_entity_poly.pdbx_strand_id
1 'polypeptide(L)'
;MKDFEKLLKNYEIDIKSWTSDLGEGHLFLAHREALIPYENDQQVIDLDKKALDVIARDKSKGSDKLFLEKLKSIIEHNISAHAA
;
A
#
# COMPACT_ATOMS: atom_id res chain seq x y z
N MET A 1 10.51 -4.56 -16.98
CA MET A 1 9.04 -4.47 -17.15
C MET A 1 8.29 -5.57 -16.43
N LYS A 2 8.62 -6.87 -16.63
CA LYS A 2 7.95 -7.98 -15.91
C LYS A 2 7.97 -7.84 -14.38
N ASP A 3 9.05 -7.30 -13.81
CA ASP A 3 9.15 -7.13 -12.36
C ASP A 3 8.21 -6.03 -11.85
N PHE A 4 8.11 -4.90 -12.55
CA PHE A 4 7.19 -3.81 -12.18
C PHE A 4 5.72 -4.25 -12.23
N GLU A 5 5.30 -4.94 -13.29
CA GLU A 5 3.93 -5.49 -13.39
C GLU A 5 3.62 -6.49 -12.28
N LYS A 6 4.60 -7.32 -11.90
CA LYS A 6 4.46 -8.25 -10.80
C LYS A 6 4.31 -7.52 -9.46
N LEU A 7 5.08 -6.46 -9.23
CA LEU A 7 4.99 -5.64 -8.03
C LEU A 7 3.62 -4.95 -7.92
N LEU A 8 3.13 -4.35 -9.00
CA LEU A 8 1.78 -3.76 -9.05
C LEU A 8 0.71 -4.81 -8.74
N LYS A 9 0.82 -6.00 -9.33
CA LYS A 9 -0.14 -7.08 -9.11
C LYS A 9 -0.15 -7.56 -7.66
N ASN A 10 1.01 -7.71 -7.03
CA ASN A 10 1.09 -8.10 -5.62
C ASN A 10 0.43 -7.06 -4.72
N TYR A 11 0.74 -5.78 -4.93
CA TYR A 11 0.13 -4.69 -4.18
C TYR A 11 -1.38 -4.59 -4.40
N GLU A 12 -1.85 -4.78 -5.65
CA GLU A 12 -3.27 -4.84 -5.97
C GLU A 12 -3.98 -6.02 -5.28
N ILE A 13 -3.32 -7.17 -5.17
CA ILE A 13 -3.84 -8.33 -4.43
C ILE A 13 -4.03 -7.94 -2.96
N ASP A 14 -3.02 -7.36 -2.32
CA ASP A 14 -3.12 -6.97 -0.91
C ASP A 14 -4.29 -6.00 -0.68
N ILE A 15 -4.47 -5.01 -1.55
CA ILE A 15 -5.59 -4.05 -1.48
C ILE A 15 -6.94 -4.76 -1.58
N LYS A 16 -7.07 -5.76 -2.47
CA LYS A 16 -8.33 -6.48 -2.71
C LYS A 16 -8.64 -7.52 -1.64
N SER A 17 -7.61 -8.19 -1.12
CA SER A 17 -7.77 -9.29 -0.16
C SER A 17 -7.57 -8.85 1.29
N TRP A 18 -7.26 -7.58 1.55
CA TRP A 18 -7.04 -7.10 2.91
C TRP A 18 -8.20 -7.44 3.83
N THR A 19 -7.86 -8.08 4.94
CA THR A 19 -8.76 -8.35 6.05
C THR A 19 -7.97 -8.23 7.34
N SER A 20 -8.58 -7.63 8.36
CA SER A 20 -7.95 -7.29 9.64
C SER A 20 -7.55 -8.49 10.49
N ASP A 21 -7.93 -9.71 10.08
CA ASP A 21 -7.88 -10.91 10.91
C ASP A 21 -6.76 -11.88 10.50
N LEU A 22 -5.98 -11.58 9.44
CA LEU A 22 -4.99 -12.50 8.88
C LEU A 22 -3.52 -12.25 9.29
N GLY A 23 -3.17 -11.12 9.92
CA GLY A 23 -1.77 -10.87 10.32
C GLY A 23 -0.84 -10.46 9.17
N GLU A 24 -1.40 -10.04 8.03
CA GLU A 24 -0.67 -9.84 6.77
C GLU A 24 -0.23 -8.39 6.55
N GLY A 25 -0.35 -7.50 7.55
CA GLY A 25 0.00 -6.08 7.40
C GLY A 25 1.45 -5.86 6.97
N HIS A 26 2.34 -6.76 7.37
CA HIS A 26 3.75 -6.73 6.97
C HIS A 26 3.97 -7.02 5.49
N LEU A 27 3.17 -7.89 4.87
CA LEU A 27 3.24 -8.18 3.43
C LEU A 27 2.74 -6.99 2.62
N PHE A 28 1.61 -6.41 3.05
CA PHE A 28 1.04 -5.23 2.42
C PHE A 28 2.03 -4.05 2.41
N LEU A 29 2.69 -3.81 3.55
CA LEU A 29 3.76 -2.83 3.65
C LEU A 29 4.94 -3.17 2.73
N ALA A 30 5.44 -4.41 2.76
CA ALA A 30 6.60 -4.82 1.98
C ALA A 30 6.38 -4.70 0.47
N HIS A 31 5.19 -5.06 -0.03
CA HIS A 31 4.85 -4.91 -1.44
C HIS A 31 4.76 -3.44 -1.86
N ARG A 32 4.28 -2.55 -0.98
CA ARG A 32 4.32 -1.10 -1.27
C ARG A 32 5.74 -0.53 -1.23
N GLU A 33 6.57 -0.94 -0.27
CA GLU A 33 7.97 -0.49 -0.19
C GLU A 33 8.76 -0.90 -1.45
N ALA A 34 8.47 -2.07 -2.03
CA ALA A 34 9.07 -2.49 -3.29
C ALA A 34 8.72 -1.59 -4.48
N LEU A 35 7.63 -0.81 -4.39
CA LEU A 35 7.21 0.15 -5.41
C LEU A 35 7.83 1.56 -5.24
N ILE A 36 8.64 1.80 -4.20
CA ILE A 36 9.33 3.09 -3.99
C ILE A 36 10.06 3.62 -5.25
N PRO A 37 10.81 2.79 -6.00
CA PRO A 37 11.49 3.27 -7.22
C PRO A 37 10.54 3.75 -8.34
N TYR A 38 9.24 3.48 -8.23
CA TYR A 38 8.20 3.76 -9.22
C TYR A 38 7.12 4.70 -8.70
N GLU A 39 7.41 5.46 -7.64
CA GLU A 39 6.46 6.34 -6.96
C GLU A 39 5.79 7.39 -7.84
N ASN A 40 6.51 7.85 -8.87
CA ASN A 40 6.01 8.79 -9.87
C ASN A 40 5.07 8.15 -10.91
N ASP A 41 4.93 6.83 -10.95
CA ASP A 41 4.06 6.14 -11.91
C ASP A 41 2.59 6.27 -11.51
N GLN A 42 1.75 6.66 -12.46
CA GLN A 42 0.32 6.90 -12.21
C GLN A 42 -0.39 5.66 -11.65
N GLN A 43 0.02 4.45 -12.04
CA GLN A 43 -0.58 3.22 -11.54
C GLN A 43 -0.30 3.01 -10.04
N VAL A 44 0.91 3.38 -9.59
CA VAL A 44 1.27 3.32 -8.16
C VAL A 44 0.43 4.33 -7.38
N ILE A 45 0.30 5.57 -7.89
CA ILE A 45 -0.52 6.61 -7.27
C ILE A 45 -2.00 6.20 -7.17
N ASP A 46 -2.54 5.55 -8.20
CA ASP A 46 -3.93 5.11 -8.21
C ASP A 46 -4.18 3.93 -7.26
N LEU A 47 -3.21 3.03 -7.11
CA LEU A 47 -3.26 1.97 -6.10
C LEU A 47 -3.12 2.53 -4.69
N ASP A 48 -2.25 3.52 -4.48
CA ASP A 48 -2.05 4.22 -3.22
C ASP A 48 -3.36 4.86 -2.71
N LYS A 49 -4.14 5.50 -3.59
CA LYS A 49 -5.47 6.03 -3.24
C LYS A 49 -6.43 4.92 -2.78
N LYS A 50 -6.42 3.76 -3.44
CA LYS A 50 -7.26 2.61 -3.03
C LYS A 50 -6.79 2.01 -1.71
N ALA A 51 -5.48 1.94 -1.48
CA ALA A 51 -4.92 1.47 -0.22
C ALA A 51 -5.31 2.39 0.94
N LEU A 52 -5.37 3.72 0.74
CA LEU A 52 -5.89 4.63 1.76
C LEU A 52 -7.35 4.35 2.14
N ASP A 53 -8.21 4.04 1.17
CA ASP A 53 -9.61 3.67 1.45
C ASP A 53 -9.71 2.38 2.29
N VAL A 54 -8.82 1.41 2.05
CA VAL A 54 -8.72 0.18 2.85
C VAL A 54 -8.29 0.51 4.28
N ILE A 55 -7.19 1.26 4.44
CA ILE A 55 -6.65 1.65 5.74
C ILE A 55 -7.67 2.47 6.55
N ALA A 56 -8.41 3.37 5.90
CA ALA A 56 -9.42 4.19 6.57
C ALA A 56 -10.59 3.38 7.14
N ARG A 57 -10.86 2.19 6.59
CA ARG A 57 -11.94 1.29 7.03
C ARG A 57 -11.43 0.15 7.91
N ASP A 58 -10.11 0.02 8.05
CA ASP A 58 -9.47 -1.04 8.79
C ASP A 58 -9.76 -0.96 10.30
N LYS A 59 -9.89 -2.14 10.93
CA LYS A 59 -10.16 -2.30 12.37
C LYS A 59 -9.12 -3.17 13.06
N SER A 60 -8.00 -3.45 12.40
CA SER A 60 -6.92 -4.27 12.93
C SER A 60 -6.34 -3.66 14.22
N LYS A 61 -5.73 -4.51 15.04
CA LYS A 61 -5.08 -4.13 16.30
C LYS A 61 -3.69 -4.75 16.34
N GLY A 62 -2.86 -4.28 17.28
CA GLY A 62 -1.51 -4.81 17.45
C GLY A 62 -0.61 -4.50 16.26
N SER A 63 0.16 -5.48 15.81
CA SER A 63 1.21 -5.29 14.80
C SER A 63 0.68 -4.87 13.44
N ASP A 64 -0.47 -5.39 12.99
CA ASP A 64 -1.06 -4.99 11.70
C ASP A 64 -1.38 -3.50 11.66
N LYS A 65 -1.93 -2.96 12.76
CA LYS A 65 -2.16 -1.53 12.87
C LYS A 65 -0.87 -0.72 12.71
N LEU A 66 0.24 -1.16 13.31
CA LEU A 66 1.54 -0.49 13.17
C LEU A 66 2.06 -0.54 11.72
N PHE A 67 1.90 -1.68 11.04
CA PHE A 67 2.29 -1.80 9.64
C PHE A 67 1.44 -0.91 8.73
N LEU A 68 0.13 -0.85 8.97
CA LEU A 68 -0.78 0.01 8.20
C LEU A 68 -0.55 1.51 8.47
N GLU A 69 -0.21 1.89 9.70
CA GLU A 69 0.18 3.29 10.00
C GLU A 69 1.45 3.68 9.23
N LYS A 70 2.44 2.78 9.15
CA LYS A 70 3.63 3.01 8.33
C LYS A 70 3.32 3.05 6.83
N LEU A 71 2.49 2.12 6.34
CA LEU A 71 2.02 2.09 4.96
C LEU A 71 1.32 3.41 4.59
N LYS A 72 0.40 3.87 5.45
CA LYS A 72 -0.30 5.15 5.30
C LYS A 72 0.67 6.31 5.19
N SER A 73 1.68 6.37 6.05
CA SER A 73 2.69 7.44 6.02
C SER A 73 3.46 7.49 4.70
N ILE A 74 3.81 6.33 4.13
CA ILE A 74 4.50 6.25 2.83
C ILE A 74 3.59 6.79 1.73
N ILE A 75 2.34 6.34 1.71
CA ILE A 75 1.34 6.74 0.71
C ILE A 75 1.06 8.24 0.77
N GLU A 76 0.82 8.79 1.97
CA GLU A 76 0.52 10.21 2.14
C GLU A 76 1.69 11.10 1.71
N HIS A 77 2.93 10.66 1.96
CA HIS A 77 4.12 11.35 1.49
C HIS A 77 4.21 11.33 -0.04
N ASN A 78 4.00 10.16 -0.66
CA ASN A 78 4.00 10.00 -2.12
C ASN A 78 2.96 10.90 -2.79
N ILE A 79 1.71 10.84 -2.32
CA ILE A 79 0.62 11.66 -2.88
C ILE A 79 0.93 13.15 -2.73
N SER A 80 1.46 13.57 -1.57
CA SER A 80 1.80 14.98 -1.33
C SER A 80 2.94 15.46 -2.23
N ALA A 81 3.92 14.60 -2.53
CA ALA A 81 5.02 14.91 -3.45
C ALA A 81 4.55 15.09 -4.91
N HIS A 82 3.41 14.48 -5.29
CA HIS A 82 2.88 14.49 -6.66
C HIS A 82 1.54 15.23 -6.82
N ALA A 83 1.06 15.89 -5.75
CA ALA A 83 -0.14 16.73 -5.78
C ALA A 83 0.14 18.18 -6.25
N ALA A 84 1.38 18.49 -6.64
CA ALA A 84 1.84 19.80 -7.13
C ALA A 84 2.20 19.73 -8.62
#